data_AF-A0A922VFJ0-F1
#
_entry.id   AF-A0A922VFJ0-F1
#
_cell.length_a   1.000
_cell.length_b   1.000
_cell.length_c   1.000
_cell.angle_alpha   90.00
_cell.angle_beta   90.00
_cell.angle_gamma   90.00
#
_symmetry.space_group_name_H-M   'P 1'
#
loop_
_entity.id
_entity.type
_entity.pdbx_description
1 polymer ?
#
loop_
_entity_poly.entity_id
_entity_poly.type
_entity_poly.pdbx_seq_one_letter_code
_entity_poly.pdbx_strand_id
1 'polypeptide(L)'
;MAGGVTDKDDLKAYFAEAASWDHDRLIAAGRSKRLAWMIAGVASGLAITGVAAVAMLTPLKTVAPYVITVDKATGASTITSPMSGDKQITYNEAVAKYFLA
;
A
#
# COMPACT_ATOMS: atom_id res chain seq x y z
N MET A 1 55.53 29.02 -15.87
CA MET A 1 56.43 27.86 -15.82
C MET A 1 55.86 26.90 -14.80
N ALA A 2 55.34 25.75 -15.25
CA ALA A 2 54.85 24.71 -14.33
C ALA A 2 56.10 24.07 -13.70
N GLY A 3 56.43 24.48 -12.48
CA GLY A 3 57.44 23.77 -11.69
C GLY A 3 56.87 22.39 -11.38
N GLY A 4 57.36 21.37 -12.10
CA GLY A 4 57.03 19.99 -11.79
C GLY A 4 57.50 19.69 -10.37
N VAL A 5 56.66 19.02 -9.59
CA VAL A 5 57.02 18.56 -8.25
C VAL A 5 58.21 17.61 -8.37
N THR A 6 59.39 18.09 -8.01
CA THR A 6 60.65 17.31 -8.05
C THR A 6 61.00 16.68 -6.71
N ASP A 7 60.28 17.03 -5.65
CA ASP A 7 60.53 16.50 -4.32
C ASP A 7 59.87 15.13 -4.14
N LYS A 8 60.67 14.16 -3.66
CA LYS A 8 60.24 12.76 -3.56
C LYS A 8 59.16 12.56 -2.51
N ASP A 9 59.17 13.38 -1.46
CA ASP A 9 58.19 13.27 -0.39
C ASP A 9 56.86 13.93 -0.76
N ASP A 10 56.89 15.00 -1.56
CA ASP A 10 55.69 15.64 -2.10
C ASP A 10 55.00 14.76 -3.15
N LEU A 11 55.78 14.07 -4.00
CA LEU A 11 55.25 13.04 -4.91
C LEU A 11 54.61 11.87 -4.15
N LYS A 12 55.23 11.39 -3.05
CA LYS A 12 54.62 10.33 -2.22
C LYS A 12 53.31 10.78 -1.60
N ALA A 13 53.25 12.01 -1.08
CA ALA A 13 52.03 12.57 -0.51
C ALA A 13 50.92 12.66 -1.57
N TYR A 14 51.25 13.13 -2.77
CA TYR A 14 50.32 13.18 -3.89
C TYR A 14 49.80 11.78 -4.29
N PHE A 15 50.67 10.78 -4.42
CA PHE A 15 50.24 9.41 -4.75
C PHE A 15 49.44 8.74 -3.63
N ALA A 16 49.75 9.05 -2.36
CA ALA A 16 48.98 8.56 -1.22
C ALA A 16 47.57 9.17 -1.19
N GLU A 17 47.46 10.46 -1.48
CA GLU A 17 46.17 11.17 -1.60
C GLU A 17 45.37 10.68 -2.81
N ALA A 18 46.00 10.52 -3.98
CA ALA A 18 45.32 9.98 -5.16
C ALA A 18 44.77 8.56 -4.93
N ALA A 19 45.47 7.74 -4.12
CA ALA A 19 45.01 6.41 -3.74
C ALA A 19 43.84 6.43 -2.73
N SER A 20 43.71 7.48 -1.91
CA SER A 20 42.62 7.61 -0.93
C SER A 20 41.28 7.92 -1.59
N TRP A 21 41.29 8.61 -2.73
CA TRP A 21 40.07 9.04 -3.44
C TRP A 21 39.19 7.89 -3.91
N ASP A 22 39.77 6.82 -4.44
CA ASP A 22 39.00 5.63 -4.83
C ASP A 22 38.41 4.92 -3.60
N HIS A 23 39.15 4.90 -2.50
CA HIS A 23 38.70 4.31 -1.25
C HIS A 23 37.51 5.06 -0.65
N ASP A 24 37.60 6.39 -0.60
CA ASP A 24 36.53 7.27 -0.13
C ASP A 24 35.27 7.14 -0.99
N ARG A 25 35.43 7.00 -2.31
CA ARG A 25 34.31 6.84 -3.24
C ARG A 25 33.57 5.52 -3.03
N LEU A 26 34.29 4.43 -2.75
CA LEU A 26 33.69 3.13 -2.41
C LEU A 26 32.95 3.16 -1.07
N ILE A 27 33.53 3.81 -0.06
CA ILE A 27 32.90 3.96 1.27
C ILE A 27 31.63 4.81 1.17
N ALA A 28 31.69 5.92 0.43
CA ALA A 28 30.54 6.80 0.19
C ALA A 28 29.40 6.05 -0.53
N ALA A 29 29.73 5.28 -1.57
CA ALA A 29 28.75 4.47 -2.29
C ALA A 29 28.09 3.42 -1.36
N GLY A 30 28.88 2.72 -0.54
CA GLY A 30 28.37 1.73 0.42
C GLY A 30 27.42 2.34 1.45
N ARG A 31 27.77 3.51 2.01
CA ARG A 31 26.91 4.24 2.95
C ARG A 31 25.60 4.69 2.31
N SER A 32 25.66 5.23 1.09
CA SER A 32 24.46 5.67 0.35
C SER A 32 23.49 4.51 0.09
N LYS A 33 24.02 3.34 -0.29
CA LYS A 33 23.21 2.14 -0.53
C LYS A 33 22.47 1.71 0.73
N ARG A 34 23.13 1.72 1.89
CA ARG A 34 22.51 1.36 3.17
C ARG A 34 21.39 2.33 3.56
N LEU A 35 21.60 3.64 3.40
CA LEU A 35 20.56 4.65 3.64
C LEU A 35 19.38 4.45 2.67
N ALA A 36 19.66 4.24 1.39
CA ALA A 36 18.64 4.01 0.37
C ALA A 36 17.77 2.77 0.70
N TRP A 37 18.38 1.66 1.12
CA TRP A 37 17.64 0.47 1.54
C TRP A 37 16.80 0.68 2.79
N MET A 38 17.28 1.46 3.77
CA MET A 38 16.47 1.80 4.94
C MET A 38 15.25 2.64 4.56
N ILE A 39 15.44 3.67 3.74
CA ILE A 39 14.34 4.53 3.27
C ILE A 39 13.35 3.71 2.44
N ALA A 40 13.84 2.85 1.55
CA ALA A 40 12.98 1.97 0.76
C ALA A 40 12.15 1.05 1.66
N GLY A 41 12.75 0.42 2.67
CA GLY A 41 12.04 -0.44 3.62
C GLY A 41 10.96 0.32 4.41
N VAL A 42 11.27 1.52 4.90
CA VAL A 42 10.30 2.37 5.61
C VAL A 42 9.15 2.78 4.70
N ALA A 43 9.44 3.21 3.46
CA ALA A 43 8.43 3.61 2.49
C ALA A 43 7.51 2.44 2.10
N SER A 44 8.08 1.25 1.85
CA SER A 44 7.31 0.04 1.58
C SER A 44 6.41 -0.35 2.75
N GLY A 45 6.92 -0.27 3.99
CA GLY A 45 6.12 -0.52 5.20
C GLY A 45 4.93 0.43 5.30
N LEU A 46 5.16 1.73 5.13
CA LEU A 46 4.11 2.75 5.18
C LEU A 46 3.04 2.54 4.10
N ALA A 47 3.44 2.18 2.89
CA ALA A 47 2.52 1.88 1.79
C ALA A 47 1.61 0.68 2.12
N ILE A 48 2.19 -0.42 2.63
CA ILE A 48 1.42 -1.61 3.02
C ILE A 48 0.44 -1.27 4.15
N THR A 49 0.88 -0.52 5.16
CA THR A 49 0.00 -0.10 6.26
C THR A 49 -1.16 0.76 5.76
N GLY A 50 -0.92 1.67 4.81
CA GLY A 50 -1.97 2.48 4.20
C GLY A 50 -3.00 1.65 3.44
N VAL A 51 -2.55 0.71 2.61
CA VAL A 51 -3.43 -0.20 1.86
C VAL A 51 -4.25 -1.07 2.81
N ALA A 52 -3.62 -1.62 3.85
CA ALA A 52 -4.30 -2.42 4.87
C ALA A 52 -5.36 -1.60 5.62
N ALA A 53 -5.08 -0.35 5.97
CA ALA A 53 -6.03 0.53 6.64
C ALA A 53 -7.27 0.79 5.76
N VAL A 54 -7.07 1.08 4.47
CA VAL A 54 -8.19 1.26 3.52
C VAL A 54 -8.99 -0.03 3.36
N ALA A 55 -8.32 -1.17 3.22
CA ALA A 55 -8.97 -2.47 3.13
C ALA A 55 -9.80 -2.81 4.37
N MET A 56 -9.36 -2.40 5.56
CA MET A 56 -10.11 -2.55 6.82
C MET A 56 -11.27 -1.56 6.96
N LEU A 57 -11.22 -0.40 6.29
CA LEU A 57 -12.33 0.56 6.24
C LEU A 57 -13.43 0.14 5.25
N THR A 58 -13.08 -0.59 4.19
CA THR A 58 -14.04 -0.97 3.14
C THR A 58 -15.17 -1.93 3.52
N PRO A 59 -15.13 -2.83 4.52
CA PRO A 59 -16.20 -3.80 4.74
C PRO A 59 -17.30 -3.29 5.71
N LEU A 60 -17.38 -1.99 6.01
CA LEU A 60 -18.28 -1.46 7.05
C LEU A 60 -19.73 -1.22 6.61
N LYS A 61 -20.13 -1.58 5.39
CA LYS A 61 -21.53 -1.41 4.95
C LYS A 61 -22.05 -2.66 4.23
N THR A 62 -22.51 -3.63 5.02
CA THR A 62 -23.46 -4.62 4.53
C THR A 62 -24.75 -3.89 4.17
N VAL A 63 -25.11 -3.91 2.90
CA VAL A 63 -26.41 -3.43 2.44
C VAL A 63 -27.41 -4.49 2.87
N ALA A 64 -28.03 -4.36 4.04
CA ALA A 64 -29.17 -5.19 4.41
C ALA A 64 -30.33 -4.82 3.45
N PRO A 65 -30.71 -5.69 2.50
CA PRO A 65 -31.80 -5.36 1.58
C PRO A 65 -33.12 -5.48 2.33
N TYR A 66 -33.87 -4.39 2.42
CA TYR A 66 -35.23 -4.40 2.95
C TYR A 66 -36.22 -4.59 1.80
N VAL A 67 -36.96 -5.70 1.80
CA VAL A 67 -38.09 -5.91 0.88
C VAL A 67 -39.35 -5.52 1.63
N ILE A 68 -39.97 -4.40 1.21
CA ILE A 68 -41.27 -3.98 1.72
C ILE A 68 -42.34 -4.54 0.79
N THR A 69 -43.17 -5.48 1.28
CA THR A 69 -44.36 -5.92 0.55
C THR A 69 -45.59 -5.18 1.06
N VAL A 70 -46.45 -4.74 0.14
CA VAL A 70 -47.71 -4.06 0.46
C VAL A 70 -48.85 -4.98 0.04
N ASP A 71 -49.72 -5.30 0.98
CA ASP A 71 -50.94 -6.06 0.71
C ASP A 71 -51.94 -5.17 -0.06
N LYS A 72 -52.25 -5.56 -1.30
CA LYS A 72 -53.10 -4.78 -2.22
C LYS A 72 -54.59 -4.74 -1.80
N ALA A 73 -55.03 -5.59 -0.89
CA ALA A 73 -56.44 -5.65 -0.47
C ALA A 73 -56.74 -4.72 0.72
N THR A 74 -55.73 -4.38 1.53
CA THR A 74 -55.93 -3.64 2.79
C THR A 74 -55.01 -2.43 3.00
N GLY A 75 -53.97 -2.26 2.17
CA GLY A 75 -53.06 -1.11 2.26
C GLY A 75 -52.19 -1.05 3.51
N ALA A 76 -52.22 -2.09 4.36
CA ALA A 76 -51.39 -2.18 5.55
C ALA A 76 -49.98 -2.67 5.18
N SER A 77 -48.95 -1.90 5.56
CA SER A 77 -47.54 -2.26 5.38
C SER A 77 -47.02 -3.02 6.60
N THR A 78 -46.74 -4.31 6.44
CA THR A 78 -46.14 -5.14 7.49
C THR A 78 -44.64 -5.26 7.24
N ILE A 79 -43.81 -4.79 8.18
CA ILE A 79 -42.35 -4.89 8.08
C ILE A 79 -41.94 -6.30 8.51
N THR A 80 -41.65 -7.17 7.54
CA THR A 80 -41.10 -8.49 7.83
C THR A 80 -39.62 -8.35 8.19
N SER A 81 -39.25 -8.93 9.34
CA SER A 81 -37.94 -8.90 9.98
C SER A 81 -36.74 -9.14 9.05
N PRO A 82 -35.56 -8.59 9.39
CA PRO A 82 -34.37 -8.62 8.54
C PRO A 82 -33.92 -10.05 8.23
N MET A 83 -33.65 -10.29 6.94
CA MET A 83 -33.02 -11.52 6.46
C MET A 83 -31.55 -11.54 6.92
N SER A 84 -31.31 -12.05 8.13
CA SER A 84 -29.97 -12.37 8.60
C SER A 84 -29.47 -13.62 7.88
N GLY A 85 -28.79 -13.42 6.75
CA GLY A 85 -28.18 -14.50 5.98
C GLY A 85 -27.15 -13.94 5.02
N ASP A 86 -25.89 -14.23 5.30
CA ASP A 86 -24.66 -13.86 4.58
C ASP A 86 -24.58 -14.48 3.16
N LYS A 87 -25.64 -14.38 2.38
CA LYS A 87 -25.69 -14.81 0.99
C LYS A 87 -26.38 -13.71 0.21
N GLN A 88 -25.60 -13.04 -0.61
CA GLN A 88 -26.06 -12.09 -1.61
C GLN A 88 -27.01 -12.82 -2.56
N ILE A 89 -28.30 -12.90 -2.20
CA ILE A 89 -29.33 -13.40 -3.09
C ILE A 89 -29.41 -12.37 -4.21
N THR A 90 -28.90 -12.76 -5.38
CA THR A 90 -28.94 -11.95 -6.60
C THR A 90 -30.39 -11.61 -6.90
N TYR A 91 -30.65 -10.38 -7.36
CA TYR A 91 -31.98 -9.85 -7.68
C TYR A 91 -32.88 -10.84 -8.42
N ASN A 92 -32.33 -11.59 -9.38
CA ASN A 92 -33.05 -12.60 -10.15
C ASN A 92 -33.62 -13.75 -9.29
N GLU A 93 -32.93 -14.15 -8.22
CA GLU A 93 -33.40 -15.22 -7.34
C GLU A 93 -34.51 -14.75 -6.39
N ALA A 94 -34.49 -13.47 -5.99
CA ALA A 94 -35.60 -12.88 -5.24
C ALA A 94 -36.89 -12.82 -6.10
N VAL A 95 -36.75 -12.44 -7.38
CA VAL A 95 -37.87 -12.42 -8.34
C VAL A 95 -38.40 -13.83 -8.59
N ALA A 96 -37.53 -14.81 -8.78
CA ALA A 96 -37.93 -16.20 -9.01
C ALA A 96 -38.73 -16.78 -7.83
N LYS A 97 -38.36 -16.49 -6.59
CA LYS A 97 -39.10 -16.97 -5.40
C LYS A 97 -40.47 -16.33 -5.24
N TYR A 98 -40.62 -15.06 -5.62
CA TYR A 98 -41.93 -14.39 -5.61
C TYR A 98 -42.94 -15.06 -6.55
N PHE A 99 -42.48 -15.56 -7.70
CA PHE A 99 -43.35 -16.26 -8.66
C PHE A 99 -43.61 -17.74 -8.34
N LEU A 100 -42.91 -18.31 -7.36
CA LEU A 100 -43.09 -19.69 -6.90
C LEU A 100 -43.95 -19.80 -5.63
N ALA A 101 -44.34 -18.67 -5.03
CA ALA A 101 -45.18 -18.59 -3.83
C ALA A 101 -46.65 -18.35 -4.17
#